data_AF-A0A3A6PN14-F1
#
_entry.id   AF-A0A3A6PN14-F1
#
_cell.length_a   1.000
_cell.length_b   1.000
_cell.length_c   1.000
_cell.angle_alpha   90.00
_cell.angle_beta   90.00
_cell.angle_gamma   90.00
#
_symmetry.space_group_name_H-M   'P 1'
#
loop_
_entity.id
_entity.type
_entity.pdbx_description
1 polymer ?
#
loop_
_entity_poly.entity_id
_entity_poly.type
_entity_poly.pdbx_seq_one_letter_code
_entity_poly.pdbx_strand_id
1 'polypeptide(L)'
;MIERAELSIESLVVDPMQSRDQPWTGDDIDQQLVAAIEADGLYNDLIVRPLDAVEMGVTTETTDTVDDGRDAVTDDDNAGSDGNPSPVTAEDLYAIVAGSRRYYAAMEAGYESLPCKILQADDLDAAWTSLLENTDRRELSEQEIAQQLNLIYQLIRPGTNDEGIEPTDTPLDVDLEIEQGHFETDEEALAYMAERYLGRSDQSAIDHIQEHLQTAALPPVLQSLFKNPEERTAPERTALENYGIDTRATLGSGEGKSGTSRAVVALHNTLESELEADSLDPVDAVLETVGSLQFDEMSELELRQSLREFRKDVSTALDSESPTEQREVFSETLQRHTEELQELHEEIEPNRPFKRVDLQGPETQRHSRWHVQAMRSRGANTHTELARELYLERLETLADERGWE
;
A
#
# COMPACT_ATOMS: atom_id res chain seq x y z
N MET A 1 8.26 -30.85 8.17
CA MET A 1 9.59 -31.27 8.67
C MET A 1 10.61 -30.40 7.96
N ILE A 2 11.53 -29.74 8.68
CA ILE A 2 12.54 -28.86 8.06
C ILE A 2 13.84 -29.65 7.92
N GLU A 3 14.28 -29.85 6.69
CA GLU A 3 15.57 -30.47 6.36
C GLU A 3 16.58 -29.39 5.99
N ARG A 4 17.86 -29.57 6.32
CA ARG A 4 18.93 -28.65 5.90
C ARG A 4 19.82 -29.34 4.88
N ALA A 5 20.06 -28.68 3.75
CA ALA A 5 20.88 -29.19 2.65
C ALA A 5 21.69 -28.07 2.00
N GLU A 6 22.83 -28.41 1.39
CA GLU A 6 23.54 -27.55 0.45
C GLU A 6 22.98 -27.83 -0.94
N LEU A 7 22.38 -26.82 -1.58
CA LEU A 7 21.77 -26.94 -2.90
C LEU A 7 22.56 -26.12 -3.93
N SER A 8 22.63 -26.61 -5.17
CA SER A 8 23.25 -25.89 -6.28
C SER A 8 22.42 -24.65 -6.63
N ILE A 9 23.05 -23.52 -6.93
CA ILE A 9 22.33 -22.33 -7.43
C ILE A 9 21.48 -22.65 -8.66
N GLU A 10 21.96 -23.55 -9.53
CA GLU A 10 21.25 -23.98 -10.74
C GLU A 10 19.96 -24.77 -10.45
N SER A 11 19.79 -25.25 -9.21
CA SER A 11 18.58 -25.96 -8.75
C SER A 11 17.54 -25.06 -8.11
N LEU A 12 17.81 -23.76 -7.96
CA LEU A 12 16.96 -22.82 -7.25
C LEU A 12 16.23 -21.89 -8.22
N VAL A 13 14.92 -21.73 -8.00
CA VAL A 13 14.09 -20.77 -8.72
C VAL A 13 13.32 -19.91 -7.72
N VAL A 14 13.04 -18.66 -8.06
CA VAL A 14 12.23 -17.74 -7.24
C VAL A 14 10.78 -18.25 -7.18
N ASP A 15 10.25 -18.48 -5.98
CA ASP A 15 8.87 -18.90 -5.75
C ASP A 15 7.85 -17.78 -6.05
N PRO A 16 6.72 -18.04 -6.71
CA PRO A 16 5.70 -17.01 -6.92
C PRO A 16 5.04 -16.50 -5.63
N MET A 17 5.11 -17.24 -4.52
CA MET A 17 4.46 -16.87 -3.25
C MET A 17 5.29 -15.95 -2.36
N GLN A 18 6.47 -15.49 -2.82
CA GLN A 18 7.32 -14.62 -2.01
C GLN A 18 6.79 -13.18 -1.90
N SER A 19 7.04 -12.57 -0.74
CA SER A 19 6.38 -11.33 -0.32
C SER A 19 7.03 -10.04 -0.83
N ARG A 20 8.18 -10.13 -1.50
CA ARG A 20 8.91 -8.97 -2.01
C ARG A 20 8.70 -8.84 -3.50
N ASP A 21 8.25 -7.66 -3.91
CA ASP A 21 8.02 -7.30 -5.32
C ASP A 21 9.25 -6.61 -5.93
N GLN A 22 10.20 -6.16 -5.11
CA GLN A 22 11.40 -5.47 -5.60
C GLN A 22 12.36 -6.44 -6.31
N PRO A 23 12.66 -6.22 -7.60
CA PRO A 23 13.68 -6.99 -8.30
C PRO A 23 15.07 -6.67 -7.74
N TRP A 24 15.99 -7.64 -7.80
CA TRP A 24 17.42 -7.38 -7.60
C TRP A 24 17.90 -6.43 -8.69
N THR A 25 18.28 -5.20 -8.31
CA THR A 25 18.66 -4.15 -9.28
C THR A 25 20.15 -3.85 -9.26
N GLY A 26 20.89 -4.37 -8.27
CA GLY A 26 22.31 -4.12 -8.10
C GLY A 26 22.59 -2.70 -7.58
N ASP A 27 21.66 -2.13 -6.82
CA ASP A 27 21.81 -0.82 -6.18
C ASP A 27 22.88 -0.83 -5.07
N ASP A 28 23.14 0.33 -4.46
CA ASP A 28 24.14 0.46 -3.40
C ASP A 28 23.88 -0.46 -2.19
N ILE A 29 22.63 -0.85 -1.95
CA ILE A 29 22.23 -1.75 -0.86
C ILE A 29 22.51 -3.21 -1.26
N ASP A 30 22.14 -3.60 -2.47
CA ASP A 30 22.46 -4.90 -3.08
C ASP A 30 23.98 -5.12 -3.10
N GLN A 31 24.76 -4.14 -3.54
CA GLN A 31 26.23 -4.21 -3.57
C GLN A 31 26.84 -4.32 -2.17
N GLN A 32 26.25 -3.68 -1.16
CA GLN A 32 26.67 -3.88 0.23
C GLN A 32 26.40 -5.31 0.71
N LEU A 33 25.28 -5.92 0.30
CA LEU A 33 24.96 -7.30 0.64
C LEU A 33 25.91 -8.28 -0.05
N VAL A 34 26.26 -8.06 -1.32
CA VAL A 34 27.28 -8.83 -2.05
C VAL A 34 28.61 -8.79 -1.30
N ALA A 35 29.11 -7.58 -1.00
CA ALA A 35 30.38 -7.41 -0.30
C ALA A 35 30.39 -8.05 1.11
N ALA A 36 29.26 -8.02 1.82
CA ALA A 36 29.13 -8.68 3.11
C ALA A 36 29.18 -10.21 2.98
N ILE A 37 28.51 -10.79 1.97
CA ILE A 37 28.56 -12.23 1.70
C ILE A 37 29.95 -12.66 1.24
N GLU A 38 30.64 -11.88 0.41
CA GLU A 38 32.03 -12.15 0.03
C GLU A 38 32.99 -12.17 1.25
N ALA A 39 32.79 -11.25 2.20
CA ALA A 39 33.66 -11.12 3.35
C ALA A 39 33.41 -12.20 4.42
N ASP A 40 32.13 -12.45 4.73
CA ASP A 40 31.72 -13.20 5.91
C ASP A 40 30.93 -14.49 5.61
N GLY A 41 30.51 -14.67 4.35
CA GLY A 41 29.65 -15.77 3.92
C GLY A 41 28.18 -15.59 4.26
N LEU A 42 27.37 -16.58 3.88
CA LEU A 42 25.92 -16.52 4.12
C LEU A 42 25.58 -16.86 5.57
N TYR A 43 25.18 -15.86 6.36
CA TYR A 43 24.81 -16.05 7.76
C TYR A 43 23.46 -16.76 7.98
N ASN A 44 22.55 -16.64 7.02
CA ASN A 44 21.19 -17.17 7.13
C ASN A 44 20.89 -18.06 5.93
N ASP A 45 20.49 -19.31 6.20
CA ASP A 45 20.03 -20.27 5.20
C ASP A 45 18.84 -19.69 4.39
N LEU A 46 18.75 -20.04 3.12
CA LEU A 46 17.56 -19.80 2.30
C LEU A 46 16.43 -20.73 2.76
N ILE A 47 15.17 -20.29 2.67
CA ILE A 47 14.03 -21.20 2.86
C ILE A 47 13.52 -21.56 1.48
N VAL A 48 13.44 -22.85 1.20
CA VAL A 48 13.05 -23.37 -0.11
C VAL A 48 12.00 -24.46 0.06
N ARG A 49 11.17 -24.69 -0.96
CA ARG A 49 10.29 -25.85 -1.05
C ARG A 49 10.53 -26.62 -2.35
N PRO A 50 10.25 -27.92 -2.40
CA PRO A 50 10.30 -28.68 -3.65
C PRO A 50 9.45 -28.04 -4.74
N LEU A 51 9.94 -28.01 -5.98
CA LEU A 51 9.23 -27.38 -7.10
C LEU A 51 7.92 -28.11 -7.46
N ASP A 52 7.84 -29.42 -7.21
CA ASP A 52 6.64 -30.23 -7.40
C ASP A 52 5.50 -29.91 -6.41
N ALA A 53 5.83 -29.23 -5.31
CA ALA A 53 4.86 -28.71 -4.34
C ALA A 53 4.31 -27.31 -4.69
N VAL A 54 4.78 -26.69 -5.77
CA VAL A 54 4.31 -25.39 -6.25
C VAL A 54 3.11 -25.59 -7.17
N GLU A 55 1.92 -25.14 -6.75
CA GLU A 55 0.68 -25.31 -7.53
C GLU A 55 0.45 -24.13 -8.48
N MET A 56 0.72 -22.90 -8.03
CA MET A 56 0.69 -21.69 -8.84
C MET A 56 1.96 -21.57 -9.70
N GLY A 57 1.81 -21.57 -11.02
CA GLY A 57 2.92 -21.68 -11.98
C GLY A 57 4.11 -20.74 -11.72
N VAL A 58 5.32 -21.29 -11.85
CA VAL A 58 6.58 -20.55 -11.76
C VAL A 58 6.86 -19.87 -13.10
N THR A 59 6.89 -18.53 -13.13
CA THR A 59 7.32 -17.79 -14.32
C THR A 59 8.84 -17.83 -14.40
N THR A 60 9.39 -18.71 -15.24
CA THR A 60 10.80 -18.67 -15.63
C THR A 60 11.06 -17.56 -16.65
N GLU A 61 10.76 -16.31 -16.30
CA GLU A 61 11.14 -15.14 -17.11
C GLU A 61 12.56 -14.67 -16.76
N THR A 62 13.57 -15.47 -17.11
CA THR A 62 14.92 -14.96 -17.38
C THR A 62 15.76 -16.00 -18.12
N THR A 63 15.45 -16.22 -19.41
CA THR A 63 16.47 -16.35 -20.47
C THR A 63 15.78 -16.36 -21.82
N ASP A 64 16.05 -15.34 -22.62
CA ASP A 64 15.84 -15.33 -24.07
C ASP A 64 16.49 -16.57 -24.71
N THR A 65 15.68 -17.52 -25.18
CA THR A 65 16.05 -18.33 -26.34
C THR A 65 14.84 -18.52 -27.24
N VAL A 66 14.85 -17.73 -28.31
CA VAL A 66 14.29 -17.92 -29.65
C VAL A 66 13.55 -19.25 -29.86
N ASP A 67 12.25 -19.11 -30.12
CA ASP A 67 11.42 -20.03 -30.89
C ASP A 67 12.17 -20.51 -32.15
N ASP A 68 12.49 -21.80 -32.19
CA ASP A 68 12.72 -22.50 -33.45
C ASP A 68 12.07 -23.88 -33.35
N GLY A 69 10.80 -23.94 -33.73
CA GLY A 69 10.06 -25.19 -33.83
C GLY A 69 10.81 -26.23 -34.67
N ARG A 70 10.98 -27.44 -34.10
CA ARG A 70 11.24 -28.65 -34.89
C ARG A 70 10.77 -29.91 -34.17
N ASP A 71 10.11 -30.71 -34.97
CA ASP A 71 9.41 -31.95 -34.69
C ASP A 71 10.21 -33.00 -33.90
N ALA A 72 9.44 -33.76 -33.12
CA ALA A 72 9.82 -35.01 -32.52
C ALA A 72 10.42 -36.00 -33.54
N VAL A 73 11.64 -36.48 -33.26
CA VAL A 73 12.09 -37.81 -33.68
C VAL A 73 12.95 -38.41 -32.56
N THR A 74 12.46 -39.54 -32.04
CA THR A 74 13.17 -40.52 -31.22
C THR A 74 14.34 -41.12 -31.99
N ASP A 75 15.53 -41.23 -31.36
CA ASP A 75 16.35 -42.42 -31.57
C ASP A 75 17.39 -42.62 -30.45
N ASP A 76 17.59 -43.91 -30.22
CA ASP A 76 18.31 -44.62 -29.17
C ASP A 76 19.85 -44.54 -29.32
N ASP A 77 20.55 -44.93 -28.25
CA ASP A 77 21.98 -45.30 -28.21
C ASP A 77 23.08 -44.25 -28.49
N ASN A 78 23.74 -43.75 -27.43
CA ASN A 78 25.21 -43.88 -27.34
C ASN A 78 25.77 -43.68 -25.91
N ALA A 79 26.44 -44.72 -25.40
CA ALA A 79 27.26 -44.66 -24.21
C ALA A 79 28.60 -43.94 -24.53
N GLY A 80 28.83 -42.80 -23.89
CA GLY A 80 30.08 -42.04 -23.99
C GLY A 80 30.29 -41.19 -22.74
N SER A 81 31.31 -41.58 -21.97
CA SER A 81 31.84 -40.85 -20.82
C SER A 81 32.31 -39.46 -21.23
N ASP A 82 31.57 -38.43 -20.83
CA ASP A 82 32.09 -37.08 -20.57
C ASP A 82 31.41 -36.57 -19.29
N GLY A 83 32.21 -35.97 -18.40
CA GLY A 83 31.78 -35.45 -17.10
C GLY A 83 30.94 -34.19 -17.22
N ASN A 84 29.78 -34.32 -17.84
CA ASN A 84 28.74 -33.31 -17.82
C ASN A 84 27.91 -33.51 -16.54
N PRO A 85 27.55 -32.46 -15.78
CA PRO A 85 26.60 -32.63 -14.69
C PRO A 85 25.32 -33.25 -15.25
N SER A 86 24.79 -34.25 -14.53
CA SER A 86 23.51 -34.88 -14.87
C SER A 86 22.45 -33.79 -15.13
N PRO A 87 21.58 -33.95 -16.13
CA PRO A 87 20.49 -33.00 -16.34
C PRO A 87 19.67 -32.95 -15.05
N VAL A 88 19.53 -31.74 -14.48
CA VAL A 88 18.71 -31.50 -13.29
C VAL A 88 17.29 -31.91 -13.65
N THR A 89 16.83 -33.03 -13.10
CA THR A 89 15.44 -33.45 -13.26
C THR A 89 14.54 -32.52 -12.46
N ALA A 90 13.29 -32.29 -12.88
CA ALA A 90 12.36 -31.42 -12.16
C ALA A 90 12.15 -31.83 -10.68
N GLU A 91 12.42 -33.10 -10.37
CA GLU A 91 12.40 -33.68 -9.01
C GLU A 91 13.55 -33.17 -8.11
N ASP A 92 14.54 -32.47 -8.66
CA ASP A 92 15.69 -31.90 -7.92
C ASP A 92 15.68 -30.35 -7.91
N LEU A 93 14.60 -29.72 -8.40
CA LEU A 93 14.44 -28.27 -8.38
C LEU A 93 13.69 -27.81 -7.14
N TYR A 94 14.06 -26.63 -6.64
CA TYR A 94 13.47 -26.02 -5.45
C TYR A 94 13.07 -24.57 -5.71
N ALA A 95 11.93 -24.16 -5.16
CA ALA A 95 11.44 -22.80 -5.18
C ALA A 95 11.85 -22.05 -3.89
N ILE A 96 12.41 -20.85 -4.02
CA ILE A 96 12.88 -20.00 -2.93
C ILE A 96 11.69 -19.27 -2.32
N VAL A 97 11.23 -19.75 -1.16
CA VAL A 97 10.14 -19.13 -0.38
C VAL A 97 10.62 -17.86 0.32
N ALA A 98 11.86 -17.84 0.84
CA ALA A 98 12.44 -16.66 1.49
C ALA A 98 13.95 -16.56 1.29
N GLY A 99 14.44 -15.33 1.09
CA GLY A 99 15.86 -15.01 0.92
C GLY A 99 16.31 -14.81 -0.53
N SER A 100 15.43 -14.41 -1.44
CA SER A 100 15.77 -14.14 -2.86
C SER A 100 16.91 -13.13 -3.04
N ARG A 101 16.96 -12.04 -2.26
CA ARG A 101 18.12 -11.10 -2.31
C ARG A 101 19.43 -11.76 -1.90
N ARG A 102 19.41 -12.64 -0.90
CA ARG A 102 20.59 -13.41 -0.48
C ARG A 102 21.04 -14.39 -1.58
N TYR A 103 20.09 -15.00 -2.27
CA TYR A 103 20.35 -15.83 -3.44
C TYR A 103 21.08 -15.06 -4.54
N TYR A 104 20.53 -13.92 -4.98
CA TYR A 104 21.17 -13.09 -6.02
C TYR A 104 22.53 -12.53 -5.59
N ALA A 105 22.63 -12.07 -4.34
CA ALA A 105 23.88 -11.57 -3.80
C ALA A 105 24.98 -12.65 -3.75
N ALA A 106 24.62 -13.87 -3.37
CA ALA A 106 25.57 -14.98 -3.32
C ALA A 106 25.95 -15.47 -4.73
N MET A 107 25.03 -15.44 -5.69
CA MET A 107 25.32 -15.68 -7.10
C MET A 107 26.32 -14.66 -7.65
N GLU A 108 26.15 -13.37 -7.34
CA GLU A 108 27.09 -12.30 -7.75
C GLU A 108 28.45 -12.43 -7.05
N ALA A 109 28.47 -12.87 -5.79
CA ALA A 109 29.69 -13.22 -5.04
C ALA A 109 30.38 -14.51 -5.52
N GLY A 110 29.80 -15.22 -6.51
CA GLY A 110 30.40 -16.40 -7.14
C GLY A 110 30.24 -17.71 -6.36
N TYR A 111 29.21 -17.84 -5.52
CA TYR A 111 28.87 -19.11 -4.89
C TYR A 111 28.32 -20.09 -5.94
N GLU A 112 28.66 -21.38 -5.82
CA GLU A 112 28.09 -22.44 -6.66
C GLU A 112 26.98 -23.23 -5.93
N SER A 113 27.04 -23.26 -4.59
CA SER A 113 26.04 -23.87 -3.72
C SER A 113 25.69 -22.95 -2.55
N LEU A 114 24.46 -23.11 -2.03
CA LEU A 114 23.95 -22.32 -0.92
C LEU A 114 23.34 -23.22 0.17
N PRO A 115 23.48 -22.85 1.45
CA PRO A 115 22.82 -23.54 2.53
C PRO A 115 21.32 -23.21 2.53
N CYS A 116 20.49 -24.25 2.45
CA CYS A 116 19.05 -24.15 2.32
C CYS A 116 18.34 -24.96 3.42
N LYS A 117 17.18 -24.46 3.85
CA LYS A 117 16.18 -25.15 4.66
C LYS A 117 15.04 -25.58 3.74
N ILE A 118 14.93 -26.87 3.50
CA ILE A 118 13.86 -27.46 2.70
C ILE A 118 12.62 -27.59 3.57
N LEU A 119 11.56 -26.92 3.15
CA LEU A 119 10.24 -26.91 3.74
C LEU A 119 9.29 -27.67 2.81
N GLN A 120 8.57 -28.63 3.36
CA GLN A 120 7.43 -29.25 2.68
C GLN A 120 6.21 -28.40 3.00
N ALA A 121 5.81 -27.55 2.05
CA ALA A 121 4.72 -26.57 2.19
C ALA A 121 3.97 -26.41 0.88
N ASP A 122 2.65 -26.30 0.99
CA ASP A 122 1.78 -25.85 -0.10
C ASP A 122 1.92 -24.33 -0.33
N ASP A 123 1.16 -23.79 -1.29
CA ASP A 123 1.22 -22.37 -1.64
C ASP A 123 0.80 -21.45 -0.48
N LEU A 124 -0.16 -21.88 0.34
CA LEU A 124 -0.64 -21.10 1.49
C LEU A 124 0.42 -21.04 2.59
N ASP A 125 0.99 -22.18 2.96
CA ASP A 125 2.06 -22.28 3.94
C ASP A 125 3.34 -21.59 3.46
N ALA A 126 3.65 -21.65 2.16
CA ALA A 126 4.75 -20.90 1.56
C ALA A 126 4.52 -19.39 1.65
N ALA A 127 3.33 -18.90 1.29
CA ALA A 127 2.99 -17.49 1.36
C ALA A 127 3.05 -16.94 2.80
N TRP A 128 2.56 -17.70 3.79
CA TRP A 128 2.68 -17.35 5.21
C TRP A 128 4.13 -17.38 5.69
N THR A 129 4.90 -18.40 5.31
CA THR A 129 6.31 -18.52 5.68
C THR A 129 7.12 -17.34 5.16
N SER A 130 6.88 -16.95 3.90
CA SER A 130 7.51 -15.77 3.31
C SER A 130 7.11 -14.49 4.06
N LEU A 131 5.82 -14.29 4.35
CA LEU A 131 5.34 -13.09 5.03
C LEU A 131 5.98 -12.95 6.42
N LEU A 132 5.92 -14.00 7.23
CA LEU A 132 6.36 -13.97 8.63
C LEU A 132 7.88 -13.80 8.73
N GLU A 133 8.66 -14.49 7.90
CA GLU A 133 10.13 -14.35 7.93
C GLU A 133 10.59 -12.95 7.50
N ASN A 134 9.99 -12.36 6.47
CA ASN A 134 10.40 -11.01 6.06
C ASN A 134 9.88 -9.92 7.03
N THR A 135 8.71 -10.12 7.64
CA THR A 135 8.16 -9.20 8.64
C THR A 135 8.98 -9.20 9.94
N ASP A 136 9.38 -10.37 10.43
CA ASP A 136 10.21 -10.49 11.65
C ASP A 136 11.55 -9.76 11.53
N ARG A 137 12.07 -9.64 10.30
CA ARG A 137 13.32 -8.94 9.97
C ARG A 137 13.15 -7.44 9.70
N ARG A 138 11.91 -6.95 9.67
CA ARG A 138 11.55 -5.57 9.24
C ARG A 138 12.06 -5.27 7.84
N GLU A 139 12.00 -6.27 6.97
CA GLU A 139 12.49 -6.18 5.59
C GLU A 139 11.39 -5.86 4.58
N LEU A 140 10.11 -5.93 4.98
CA LEU A 140 8.97 -5.57 4.14
C LEU A 140 8.51 -4.14 4.39
N SER A 141 8.17 -3.46 3.30
CA SER A 141 7.34 -2.27 3.35
C SER A 141 5.89 -2.65 3.64
N GLU A 142 5.11 -1.71 4.16
CA GLU A 142 3.72 -2.01 4.49
C GLU A 142 2.85 -2.25 3.25
N GLN A 143 3.26 -1.74 2.09
CA GLN A 143 2.63 -2.09 0.82
C GLN A 143 2.93 -3.53 0.42
N GLU A 144 4.17 -4.01 0.63
CA GLU A 144 4.52 -5.42 0.43
C GLU A 144 3.73 -6.33 1.38
N ILE A 145 3.56 -5.93 2.64
CA ILE A 145 2.70 -6.63 3.60
C ILE A 145 1.25 -6.68 3.11
N ALA A 146 0.69 -5.55 2.67
CA ALA A 146 -0.69 -5.48 2.18
C ALA A 146 -0.90 -6.37 0.95
N GLN A 147 0.03 -6.35 -0.02
CA GLN A 147 -0.02 -7.16 -1.22
C GLN A 147 0.09 -8.66 -0.89
N GLN A 148 0.98 -9.03 0.02
CA GLN A 148 1.13 -10.42 0.44
C GLN A 148 -0.08 -10.93 1.22
N LEU A 149 -0.64 -10.12 2.12
CA LEU A 149 -1.90 -10.46 2.79
C LEU A 149 -3.03 -10.61 1.77
N ASN A 150 -3.09 -9.77 0.73
CA ASN A 150 -4.05 -9.93 -0.34
C ASN A 150 -3.84 -11.23 -1.13
N LEU A 151 -2.60 -11.60 -1.46
CA LEU A 151 -2.30 -12.88 -2.11
C LEU A 151 -2.81 -14.05 -1.27
N ILE A 152 -2.47 -14.07 0.03
CA ILE A 152 -2.94 -15.08 0.98
C ILE A 152 -4.47 -15.11 1.04
N TYR A 153 -5.11 -13.94 1.12
CA TYR A 153 -6.56 -13.85 1.11
C TYR A 153 -7.15 -14.42 -0.17
N GLN A 154 -6.58 -14.18 -1.35
CA GLN A 154 -7.08 -14.77 -2.60
C GLN A 154 -7.00 -16.31 -2.61
N LEU A 155 -6.00 -16.90 -1.93
CA LEU A 155 -5.87 -18.35 -1.81
C LEU A 155 -6.98 -18.95 -0.93
N ILE A 156 -7.45 -18.23 0.09
CA ILE A 156 -8.38 -18.77 1.10
C ILE A 156 -9.78 -18.17 1.04
N ARG A 157 -10.00 -17.11 0.25
CA ARG A 157 -11.27 -16.40 0.18
C ARG A 157 -12.41 -17.37 -0.13
N PRO A 158 -13.66 -17.06 0.22
CA PRO A 158 -14.76 -17.93 -0.09
C PRO A 158 -14.83 -18.30 -1.56
N GLY A 159 -14.98 -19.60 -1.81
CA GLY A 159 -15.23 -20.11 -3.15
C GLY A 159 -16.47 -19.43 -3.70
N THR A 160 -16.35 -18.79 -4.87
CA THR A 160 -17.55 -18.39 -5.61
C THR A 160 -18.28 -19.69 -5.93
N ASN A 161 -19.40 -19.95 -5.24
CA ASN A 161 -20.23 -21.14 -5.42
C ASN A 161 -20.74 -21.24 -6.87
N ASP A 162 -19.89 -21.66 -7.80
CA ASP A 162 -20.21 -22.13 -9.14
C ASP A 162 -19.06 -22.99 -9.66
N GLU A 163 -18.83 -24.13 -9.01
CA GLU A 163 -18.69 -25.45 -9.64
C GLU A 163 -18.53 -26.51 -8.55
N GLY A 164 -19.44 -27.50 -8.58
CA GLY A 164 -19.75 -28.36 -7.44
C GLY A 164 -18.65 -29.31 -7.00
N ILE A 165 -18.41 -29.33 -5.69
CA ILE A 165 -17.83 -30.46 -4.97
C ILE A 165 -18.72 -30.70 -3.73
N GLU A 166 -19.24 -31.92 -3.58
CA GLU A 166 -20.12 -32.27 -2.47
C GLU A 166 -19.37 -32.25 -1.13
N PRO A 167 -19.92 -31.66 -0.06
CA PRO A 167 -19.30 -31.66 1.26
C PRO A 167 -19.51 -33.03 1.90
N THR A 168 -18.42 -33.68 2.31
CA THR A 168 -18.51 -34.94 3.05
C THR A 168 -18.60 -34.64 4.54
N ASP A 169 -19.78 -34.92 5.10
CA ASP A 169 -20.16 -34.82 6.52
C ASP A 169 -19.14 -35.47 7.47
N THR A 170 -18.52 -34.72 8.39
CA THR A 170 -18.07 -35.24 9.71
C THR A 170 -18.00 -34.11 10.75
N PRO A 171 -18.49 -34.28 11.99
CA PRO A 171 -18.66 -33.16 12.92
C PRO A 171 -17.47 -32.94 13.88
N LEU A 172 -17.04 -31.67 13.93
CA LEU A 172 -16.46 -30.89 15.03
C LEU A 172 -15.45 -31.58 15.99
N ASP A 173 -14.17 -31.23 15.83
CA ASP A 173 -13.31 -30.88 16.97
C ASP A 173 -12.30 -29.80 16.56
N VAL A 174 -11.95 -28.93 17.51
CA VAL A 174 -11.18 -27.69 17.29
C VAL A 174 -9.70 -28.02 17.13
N ASP A 175 -9.25 -28.21 15.89
CA ASP A 175 -7.86 -28.04 15.45
C ASP A 175 -7.90 -27.63 13.97
N LEU A 176 -7.26 -26.52 13.63
CA LEU A 176 -7.24 -25.93 12.29
C LEU A 176 -6.44 -26.81 11.32
N GLU A 177 -6.99 -27.94 10.91
CA GLU A 177 -6.59 -28.69 9.72
C GLU A 177 -7.39 -28.15 8.53
N ILE A 178 -6.77 -27.27 7.74
CA ILE A 178 -7.35 -26.84 6.46
C ILE A 178 -7.10 -27.97 5.46
N GLU A 179 -7.97 -28.97 5.45
CA GLU A 179 -8.09 -29.89 4.31
C GLU A 179 -8.93 -29.20 3.22
N GLN A 180 -8.28 -28.46 2.32
CA GLN A 180 -8.81 -27.81 1.09
C GLN A 180 -9.87 -26.73 1.37
N GLY A 181 -9.72 -25.46 1.05
CA GLY A 181 -8.97 -24.71 0.04
C GLY A 181 -9.57 -23.29 -0.08
N HIS A 182 -10.76 -23.08 0.50
CA HIS A 182 -11.44 -21.81 0.68
C HIS A 182 -12.28 -21.84 1.96
N PHE A 183 -12.45 -20.70 2.64
CA PHE A 183 -13.39 -20.56 3.75
C PHE A 183 -14.84 -20.48 3.25
N GLU A 184 -15.84 -20.67 4.11
CA GLU A 184 -17.24 -20.51 3.70
C GLU A 184 -17.63 -19.02 3.65
N THR A 185 -17.01 -18.21 4.50
CA THR A 185 -17.31 -16.79 4.64
C THR A 185 -16.06 -15.92 4.72
N ASP A 186 -16.19 -14.65 4.32
CA ASP A 186 -15.11 -13.67 4.44
C ASP A 186 -14.72 -13.44 5.91
N GLU A 187 -15.69 -13.49 6.82
CA GLU A 187 -15.45 -13.32 8.25
C GLU A 187 -14.51 -14.40 8.80
N GLU A 188 -14.68 -15.66 8.38
CA GLU A 188 -13.79 -16.76 8.77
C GLU A 188 -12.40 -16.62 8.17
N ALA A 189 -12.30 -16.26 6.89
CA ALA A 189 -11.02 -16.02 6.22
C ALA A 189 -10.23 -14.91 6.92
N LEU A 190 -10.89 -13.78 7.20
CA LEU A 190 -10.27 -12.65 7.87
C LEU A 190 -9.89 -12.97 9.32
N ALA A 191 -10.73 -13.72 10.05
CA ALA A 191 -10.42 -14.16 11.41
C ALA A 191 -9.20 -15.10 11.44
N TYR A 192 -9.12 -16.03 10.49
CA TYR A 192 -7.95 -16.89 10.31
C TYR A 192 -6.68 -16.09 10.02
N MET A 193 -6.75 -15.13 9.08
CA MET A 193 -5.61 -14.26 8.77
C MET A 193 -5.18 -13.41 9.96
N ALA A 194 -6.14 -12.85 10.70
CA ALA A 194 -5.87 -12.05 11.88
C ALA A 194 -5.19 -12.90 12.97
N GLU A 195 -5.67 -14.12 13.20
CA GLU A 195 -5.05 -15.05 14.14
C GLU A 195 -3.63 -15.43 13.71
N ARG A 196 -3.40 -15.72 12.43
CA ARG A 196 -2.08 -16.11 11.90
C ARG A 196 -1.08 -14.96 11.87
N TYR A 197 -1.50 -13.76 11.47
CA TYR A 197 -0.61 -12.61 11.32
C TYR A 197 -0.41 -11.84 12.64
N LEU A 198 -1.49 -11.63 13.40
CA LEU A 198 -1.47 -10.79 14.61
C LEU A 198 -1.53 -11.60 15.91
N GLY A 199 -1.73 -12.92 15.85
CA GLY A 199 -1.88 -13.79 17.03
C GLY A 199 -3.20 -13.57 17.79
N ARG A 200 -4.19 -12.95 17.15
CA ARG A 200 -5.51 -12.66 17.73
C ARG A 200 -6.56 -12.45 16.65
N SER A 201 -7.81 -12.79 16.96
CA SER A 201 -8.96 -12.77 16.03
C SER A 201 -10.12 -11.87 16.51
N ASP A 202 -9.83 -10.89 17.38
CA ASP A 202 -10.83 -9.89 17.78
C ASP A 202 -11.19 -8.94 16.64
N GLN A 203 -12.34 -8.26 16.72
CA GLN A 203 -12.82 -7.37 15.65
C GLN A 203 -11.78 -6.32 15.22
N SER A 204 -10.98 -5.77 16.15
CA SER A 204 -9.96 -4.79 15.80
C SER A 204 -8.80 -5.42 15.01
N ALA A 205 -8.53 -6.71 15.18
CA ALA A 205 -7.53 -7.44 14.41
C ALA A 205 -8.05 -7.79 13.01
N ILE A 206 -9.33 -8.20 12.91
CA ILE A 206 -10.03 -8.42 11.65
C ILE A 206 -10.07 -7.12 10.83
N ASP A 207 -10.47 -6.00 11.46
CA ASP A 207 -10.49 -4.68 10.82
C ASP A 207 -9.09 -4.29 10.30
N HIS A 208 -8.03 -4.65 11.03
CA HIS A 208 -6.65 -4.34 10.61
C HIS A 208 -6.25 -5.15 9.35
N ILE A 209 -6.59 -6.43 9.27
CA ILE A 209 -6.40 -7.20 8.03
C ILE A 209 -7.21 -6.58 6.88
N GLN A 210 -8.47 -6.23 7.13
CA GLN A 210 -9.32 -5.62 6.12
C GLN A 210 -8.77 -4.29 5.60
N GLU A 211 -8.20 -3.45 6.47
CA GLU A 211 -7.54 -2.20 6.10
C GLU A 211 -6.33 -2.44 5.15
N HIS A 212 -5.54 -3.49 5.37
CA HIS A 212 -4.48 -3.90 4.44
C HIS A 212 -5.05 -4.35 3.10
N LEU A 213 -6.07 -5.22 3.10
CA LEU A 213 -6.70 -5.71 1.87
C LEU A 213 -7.31 -4.58 1.04
N GLN A 214 -7.97 -3.62 1.68
CA GLN A 214 -8.51 -2.44 1.01
C GLN A 214 -7.42 -1.58 0.36
N THR A 215 -6.27 -1.45 1.03
CA THR A 215 -5.13 -0.71 0.48
C THR A 215 -4.55 -1.45 -0.73
N ALA A 216 -4.41 -2.78 -0.65
CA ALA A 216 -3.94 -3.61 -1.76
C ALA A 216 -4.92 -3.70 -2.94
N ALA A 217 -6.22 -3.46 -2.70
CA ALA A 217 -7.25 -3.42 -3.74
C ALA A 217 -7.27 -2.10 -4.54
N LEU A 218 -6.56 -1.06 -4.08
CA LEU A 218 -6.49 0.20 -4.82
C LEU A 218 -5.74 0.04 -6.14
N PRO A 219 -6.06 0.83 -7.17
CA PRO A 219 -5.27 0.90 -8.40
C PRO A 219 -3.78 1.20 -8.12
N PRO A 220 -2.81 0.62 -8.87
CA PRO A 220 -1.38 0.72 -8.57
C PRO A 220 -0.86 2.15 -8.39
N VAL A 221 -1.37 3.10 -9.19
CA VAL A 221 -0.99 4.51 -9.07
C VAL A 221 -1.42 5.10 -7.72
N LEU A 222 -2.58 4.72 -7.17
CA LEU A 222 -2.99 5.16 -5.83
C LEU A 222 -2.19 4.46 -4.73
N GLN A 223 -1.84 3.18 -4.90
CA GLN A 223 -0.94 2.50 -3.96
C GLN A 223 0.41 3.22 -3.86
N SER A 224 0.89 3.81 -4.96
CA SER A 224 2.15 4.55 -4.99
C SER A 224 2.23 5.72 -4.01
N LEU A 225 1.09 6.29 -3.60
CA LEU A 225 1.01 7.32 -2.56
C LEU A 225 1.57 6.85 -1.21
N PHE A 226 1.49 5.55 -0.94
CA PHE A 226 1.88 4.92 0.32
C PHE A 226 3.22 4.18 0.23
N LYS A 227 3.78 4.01 -0.98
CA LYS A 227 5.11 3.41 -1.20
C LYS A 227 6.21 4.38 -0.77
N ASN A 228 7.33 3.86 -0.29
CA ASN A 228 8.51 4.69 -0.11
C ASN A 228 9.00 5.22 -1.48
N PRO A 229 9.61 6.41 -1.56
CA PRO A 229 10.01 7.02 -2.83
C PRO A 229 10.89 6.12 -3.71
N GLU A 230 11.79 5.36 -3.08
CA GLU A 230 12.69 4.39 -3.71
C GLU A 230 11.96 3.21 -4.38
N GLU A 231 10.80 2.79 -3.85
CA GLU A 231 10.02 1.65 -4.32
C GLU A 231 9.11 2.01 -5.50
N ARG A 232 8.93 3.31 -5.76
CA ARG A 232 8.09 3.80 -6.85
C ARG A 232 8.76 3.57 -8.20
N THR A 233 8.03 2.94 -9.11
CA THR A 233 8.41 2.80 -10.51
C THR A 233 8.41 4.16 -11.22
N ALA A 234 9.12 4.26 -12.35
CA ALA A 234 9.15 5.50 -13.14
C ALA A 234 7.75 5.96 -13.62
N PRO A 235 6.85 5.07 -14.07
CA PRO A 235 5.47 5.44 -14.38
C PRO A 235 4.69 6.01 -13.19
N GLU A 236 4.82 5.41 -12.00
CA GLU A 236 4.16 5.90 -10.79
C GLU A 236 4.64 7.31 -10.41
N ARG A 237 5.97 7.54 -10.44
CA ARG A 237 6.54 8.87 -10.17
C ARG A 237 6.02 9.92 -11.16
N THR A 238 5.98 9.57 -12.45
CA THR A 238 5.48 10.46 -13.49
C THR A 238 4.00 10.78 -13.28
N ALA A 239 3.20 9.79 -12.90
CA ALA A 239 1.79 10.01 -12.61
C ALA A 239 1.60 10.98 -11.44
N LEU A 240 2.30 10.77 -10.31
CA LEU A 240 2.22 11.67 -9.15
C LEU A 240 2.65 13.11 -9.49
N GLU A 241 3.72 13.29 -10.28
CA GLU A 241 4.19 14.60 -10.72
C GLU A 241 3.16 15.34 -11.58
N ASN A 242 2.41 14.62 -12.42
CA ASN A 242 1.36 15.23 -13.26
C ASN A 242 0.21 15.84 -12.44
N TYR A 243 -0.02 15.34 -11.23
CA TYR A 243 -1.01 15.88 -10.29
C TYR A 243 -0.40 16.81 -9.23
N GLY A 244 0.89 17.17 -9.36
CA GLY A 244 1.56 18.07 -8.42
C GLY A 244 1.86 17.47 -7.05
N ILE A 245 1.82 16.14 -6.92
CA ILE A 245 2.09 15.44 -5.67
C ILE A 245 3.61 15.28 -5.50
N ASP A 246 4.15 15.62 -4.32
CA ASP A 246 5.58 15.45 -4.04
C ASP A 246 5.99 13.97 -4.05
N THR A 247 6.77 13.57 -5.05
CA THR A 247 7.28 12.21 -5.21
C THR A 247 8.29 11.79 -4.15
N ARG A 248 8.74 12.70 -3.28
CA ARG A 248 9.57 12.39 -2.11
C ARG A 248 8.75 12.15 -0.83
N ALA A 249 7.50 12.57 -0.80
CA ALA A 249 6.62 12.36 0.34
C ALA A 249 5.96 10.98 0.26
N THR A 250 5.77 10.34 1.42
CA THR A 250 4.95 9.13 1.57
C THR A 250 3.73 9.52 2.40
N LEU A 251 2.52 9.23 1.89
CA LEU A 251 1.30 9.47 2.63
C LEU A 251 1.07 8.33 3.62
N GLY A 252 1.06 8.63 4.91
CA GLY A 252 0.86 7.61 5.92
C GLY A 252 1.99 6.61 6.06
N SER A 253 1.92 5.81 7.12
CA SER A 253 2.88 4.76 7.40
C SER A 253 2.69 3.51 6.52
N GLY A 254 1.68 3.48 5.65
CA GLY A 254 1.31 2.30 4.86
C GLY A 254 0.72 1.13 5.68
N GLU A 255 0.80 1.15 7.02
CA GLU A 255 0.50 0.04 7.96
C GLU A 255 -0.94 -0.50 7.99
N GLY A 256 -1.80 -0.14 7.03
CA GLY A 256 -3.26 -0.28 7.14
C GLY A 256 -3.88 0.67 8.18
N LYS A 257 -3.14 0.99 9.25
CA LYS A 257 -3.53 1.88 10.35
C LYS A 257 -3.44 3.37 10.03
N SER A 258 -2.73 3.77 8.97
CA SER A 258 -2.63 5.20 8.64
C SER A 258 -4.04 5.76 8.47
N GLY A 259 -4.30 6.87 9.16
CA GLY A 259 -5.57 7.55 9.01
C GLY A 259 -5.76 8.10 7.59
N THR A 260 -4.65 8.37 6.90
CA THR A 260 -4.60 8.97 5.56
C THR A 260 -4.86 7.94 4.49
N SER A 261 -4.24 6.75 4.56
CA SER A 261 -4.55 5.65 3.63
C SER A 261 -6.04 5.32 3.65
N ARG A 262 -6.64 5.27 4.84
CA ARG A 262 -8.10 5.06 5.00
C ARG A 262 -8.94 6.19 4.45
N ALA A 263 -8.47 7.44 4.53
CA ALA A 263 -9.16 8.57 3.92
C ALA A 263 -9.12 8.48 2.39
N VAL A 264 -7.98 8.07 1.82
CA VAL A 264 -7.81 7.86 0.37
C VAL A 264 -8.65 6.69 -0.11
N VAL A 265 -8.57 5.52 0.54
CA VAL A 265 -9.41 4.34 0.23
C VAL A 265 -10.88 4.72 0.24
N ALA A 266 -11.33 5.40 1.30
CA ALA A 266 -12.73 5.73 1.42
C ALA A 266 -13.17 6.82 0.45
N LEU A 267 -12.28 7.74 0.04
CA LEU A 267 -12.56 8.68 -1.04
C LEU A 267 -12.69 7.95 -2.38
N HIS A 268 -11.75 7.05 -2.70
CA HIS A 268 -11.79 6.23 -3.91
C HIS A 268 -13.11 5.45 -3.99
N ASN A 269 -13.47 4.71 -2.94
CA ASN A 269 -14.69 3.90 -2.94
C ASN A 269 -15.96 4.75 -3.07
N THR A 270 -16.00 5.93 -2.45
CA THR A 270 -17.11 6.88 -2.62
C THR A 270 -17.23 7.30 -4.08
N LEU A 271 -16.14 7.77 -4.68
CA LEU A 271 -16.12 8.23 -6.07
C LEU A 271 -16.42 7.10 -7.05
N GLU A 272 -15.88 5.90 -6.85
CA GLU A 272 -16.17 4.72 -7.65
C GLU A 272 -17.65 4.31 -7.59
N SER A 273 -18.29 4.50 -6.44
CA SER A 273 -19.71 4.16 -6.26
C SER A 273 -20.69 5.22 -6.76
N GLU A 274 -20.31 6.49 -6.72
CA GLU A 274 -21.20 7.63 -6.98
C GLU A 274 -21.00 8.24 -8.38
N LEU A 275 -19.80 8.13 -8.96
CA LEU A 275 -19.54 8.61 -10.31
C LEU A 275 -20.08 7.63 -11.35
N GLU A 276 -20.73 8.17 -12.37
CA GLU A 276 -21.08 7.38 -13.55
C GLU A 276 -19.86 7.17 -14.47
N ALA A 277 -19.80 6.02 -15.15
CA ALA A 277 -18.62 5.56 -15.90
C ALA A 277 -18.07 6.53 -16.96
N ASP A 278 -18.88 7.47 -17.45
CA ASP A 278 -18.50 8.45 -18.48
C ASP A 278 -18.21 9.86 -17.92
N SER A 279 -18.35 10.12 -16.61
CA SER A 279 -18.24 11.47 -16.04
C SER A 279 -16.80 11.85 -15.67
N LEU A 280 -16.18 11.06 -14.80
CA LEU A 280 -14.84 11.28 -14.26
C LEU A 280 -14.22 9.95 -13.84
N ASP A 281 -12.94 9.77 -14.11
CA ASP A 281 -12.21 8.59 -13.64
C ASP A 281 -11.94 8.71 -12.12
N PRO A 282 -12.36 7.74 -11.29
CA PRO A 282 -12.18 7.81 -9.84
C PRO A 282 -10.71 7.89 -9.39
N VAL A 283 -9.77 7.29 -10.15
CA VAL A 283 -8.34 7.33 -9.82
C VAL A 283 -7.80 8.73 -10.05
N ASP A 284 -8.06 9.29 -11.22
CA ASP A 284 -7.66 10.66 -11.56
C ASP A 284 -8.25 11.67 -10.57
N ALA A 285 -9.51 11.50 -10.19
CA ALA A 285 -10.19 12.34 -9.21
C ALA A 285 -9.53 12.30 -7.81
N VAL A 286 -9.14 11.10 -7.35
CA VAL A 286 -8.41 10.95 -6.07
C VAL A 286 -7.06 11.64 -6.14
N LEU A 287 -6.30 11.44 -7.23
CA LEU A 287 -4.99 12.08 -7.40
C LEU A 287 -5.09 13.61 -7.48
N GLU A 288 -6.05 14.13 -8.24
CA GLU A 288 -6.34 15.56 -8.31
C GLU A 288 -6.71 16.14 -6.94
N THR A 289 -7.51 15.41 -6.16
CA THR A 289 -7.87 15.79 -4.80
C THR A 289 -6.65 15.83 -3.89
N VAL A 290 -5.86 14.76 -3.87
CA VAL A 290 -4.68 14.66 -3.00
C VAL A 290 -3.65 15.74 -3.36
N GLY A 291 -3.39 15.94 -4.65
CA GLY A 291 -2.46 16.98 -5.11
C GLY A 291 -2.92 18.40 -4.80
N SER A 292 -4.22 18.67 -4.90
CA SER A 292 -4.76 20.02 -4.66
C SER A 292 -4.90 20.37 -3.17
N LEU A 293 -5.18 19.38 -2.32
CA LEU A 293 -5.38 19.60 -0.88
C LEU A 293 -4.09 19.47 -0.05
N GLN A 294 -2.96 19.08 -0.66
CA GLN A 294 -1.67 18.95 0.03
C GLN A 294 -0.88 20.26 0.01
N PHE A 295 -0.44 20.71 1.18
CA PHE A 295 0.41 21.90 1.36
C PHE A 295 1.65 21.55 2.19
N ASP A 296 2.80 22.15 1.88
CA ASP A 296 4.11 21.80 2.49
C ASP A 296 4.15 21.92 4.02
N GLU A 297 3.42 22.88 4.59
CA GLU A 297 3.37 23.12 6.03
C GLU A 297 2.33 22.25 6.76
N MET A 298 1.51 21.50 6.01
CA MET A 298 0.38 20.75 6.54
C MET A 298 0.83 19.46 7.21
N SER A 299 0.25 19.15 8.36
CA SER A 299 0.43 17.84 8.99
C SER A 299 -0.40 16.76 8.32
N GLU A 300 0.03 15.50 8.41
CA GLU A 300 -0.74 14.36 7.91
C GLU A 300 -2.16 14.29 8.52
N LEU A 301 -2.30 14.70 9.79
CA LEU A 301 -3.59 14.76 10.47
C LEU A 301 -4.54 15.76 9.80
N GLU A 302 -4.03 16.92 9.39
CA GLU A 302 -4.80 17.96 8.70
C GLU A 302 -5.18 17.49 7.30
N LEU A 303 -4.25 16.96 6.51
CA LEU A 303 -4.55 16.40 5.19
C LEU A 303 -5.66 15.35 5.25
N ARG A 304 -5.57 14.45 6.23
CA ARG A 304 -6.61 13.44 6.48
C ARG A 304 -7.97 14.06 6.80
N GLN A 305 -8.00 15.14 7.58
CA GLN A 305 -9.26 15.84 7.90
C GLN A 305 -9.84 16.49 6.65
N SER A 306 -9.01 17.19 5.87
CA SER A 306 -9.41 17.80 4.60
C SER A 306 -9.97 16.78 3.62
N LEU A 307 -9.31 15.62 3.44
CA LEU A 307 -9.82 14.54 2.59
C LEU A 307 -11.19 14.02 3.03
N ARG A 308 -11.43 13.91 4.35
CA ARG A 308 -12.70 13.43 4.90
C ARG A 308 -13.83 14.44 4.73
N GLU A 309 -13.52 15.72 4.94
CA GLU A 309 -14.47 16.82 4.75
C GLU A 309 -14.83 16.98 3.29
N PHE A 310 -13.83 17.00 2.40
CA PHE A 310 -14.01 16.99 0.96
C PHE A 310 -14.89 15.83 0.49
N ARG A 311 -14.55 14.58 0.87
CA ARG A 311 -15.35 13.40 0.51
C ARG A 311 -16.82 13.56 0.92
N LYS A 312 -17.07 14.05 2.13
CA LYS A 312 -18.44 14.22 2.64
C LYS A 312 -19.21 15.25 1.82
N ASP A 313 -18.58 16.37 1.49
CA ASP A 313 -19.21 17.45 0.73
C ASP A 313 -19.46 17.03 -0.72
N VAL A 314 -18.48 16.36 -1.35
CA VAL A 314 -18.64 15.82 -2.70
C VAL A 314 -19.75 14.79 -2.76
N SER A 315 -19.79 13.84 -1.83
CA SER A 315 -20.85 12.81 -1.79
C SER A 315 -22.24 13.43 -1.66
N THR A 316 -22.37 14.44 -0.79
CA THR A 316 -23.63 15.19 -0.65
C THR A 316 -24.01 15.93 -1.94
N ALA A 317 -23.02 16.42 -2.69
CA ALA A 317 -23.25 17.17 -3.91
C ALA A 317 -23.51 16.28 -5.12
N LEU A 318 -22.92 15.08 -5.19
CA LEU A 318 -23.13 14.12 -6.29
C LEU A 318 -24.50 13.44 -6.22
N ASP A 319 -25.07 13.27 -5.02
CA ASP A 319 -26.38 12.65 -4.79
C ASP A 319 -27.56 13.34 -5.54
N SER A 320 -27.40 14.59 -6.00
CA SER A 320 -28.45 15.38 -6.64
C SER A 320 -28.30 15.64 -8.13
N GLU A 321 -27.20 15.20 -8.75
CA GLU A 321 -26.74 15.79 -10.01
C GLU A 321 -26.68 14.80 -11.17
N SER A 322 -26.82 15.33 -12.40
CA SER A 322 -26.72 14.52 -13.60
C SER A 322 -25.25 14.19 -13.95
N PRO A 323 -24.98 13.16 -14.77
CA PRO A 323 -23.61 12.70 -15.06
C PRO A 323 -22.73 13.77 -15.72
N THR A 324 -23.37 14.63 -16.51
CA THR A 324 -22.72 15.78 -17.16
C THR A 324 -22.36 16.90 -16.19
N GLU A 325 -23.03 16.98 -15.04
CA GLU A 325 -22.82 17.99 -14.00
C GLU A 325 -21.88 17.48 -12.89
N GLN A 326 -21.74 16.16 -12.70
CA GLN A 326 -20.87 15.55 -11.69
C GLN A 326 -19.42 16.06 -11.74
N ARG A 327 -18.85 16.22 -12.95
CA ARG A 327 -17.49 16.75 -13.12
C ARG A 327 -17.37 18.20 -12.68
N GLU A 328 -18.36 19.03 -13.03
CA GLU A 328 -18.40 20.45 -12.65
C GLU A 328 -18.51 20.56 -11.12
N VAL A 329 -19.44 19.83 -10.52
CA VAL A 329 -19.68 19.79 -9.07
C VAL A 329 -18.46 19.32 -8.29
N PHE A 330 -17.79 18.27 -8.77
CA PHE A 330 -16.52 17.80 -8.20
C PHE A 330 -15.47 18.92 -8.23
N SER A 331 -15.27 19.54 -9.40
CA SER A 331 -14.26 20.59 -9.58
C SER A 331 -14.54 21.84 -8.75
N GLU A 332 -15.80 22.28 -8.64
CA GLU A 332 -16.21 23.41 -7.82
C GLU A 332 -16.00 23.11 -6.32
N THR A 333 -16.34 21.90 -5.89
CA THR A 333 -16.12 21.47 -4.50
C THR A 333 -14.63 21.42 -4.18
N LEU A 334 -13.83 20.87 -5.08
CA LEU A 334 -12.38 20.77 -4.89
C LEU A 334 -11.73 22.15 -4.88
N GLN A 335 -12.13 23.02 -5.80
CA GLN A 335 -11.64 24.40 -5.86
C GLN A 335 -11.96 25.15 -4.57
N ARG A 336 -13.20 25.03 -4.05
CA ARG A 336 -13.59 25.65 -2.78
C ARG A 336 -12.70 25.20 -1.62
N HIS A 337 -12.52 23.89 -1.45
CA HIS A 337 -11.65 23.34 -0.39
C HIS A 337 -10.18 23.78 -0.55
N THR A 338 -9.70 23.83 -1.80
CA THR A 338 -8.34 24.29 -2.11
C THR A 338 -8.15 25.76 -1.76
N GLU A 339 -9.11 26.63 -2.10
CA GLU A 339 -9.09 28.06 -1.77
C GLU A 339 -9.15 28.29 -0.25
N GLU A 340 -9.99 27.53 0.47
CA GLU A 340 -10.06 27.58 1.94
C GLU A 340 -8.72 27.19 2.58
N LEU A 341 -8.08 26.11 2.10
CA LEU A 341 -6.76 25.69 2.58
C LEU A 341 -5.65 26.66 2.19
N GLN A 342 -5.70 27.21 0.97
CA GLN A 342 -4.74 28.20 0.53
C GLN A 342 -4.82 29.45 1.40
N GLU A 343 -6.01 29.93 1.73
CA GLU A 343 -6.18 31.05 2.67
C GLU A 343 -5.63 30.72 4.07
N LEU A 344 -5.75 29.46 4.50
CA LEU A 344 -5.19 28.99 5.78
C LEU A 344 -3.66 28.88 5.76
N HIS A 345 -3.04 28.50 4.64
CA HIS A 345 -1.61 28.25 4.52
C HIS A 345 -0.82 29.38 3.83
N GLU A 346 -1.47 30.44 3.34
CA GLU A 346 -0.80 31.61 2.78
C GLU A 346 0.08 32.28 3.86
N GLU A 347 1.36 32.52 3.54
CA GLU A 347 2.28 33.27 4.39
C GLU A 347 1.81 34.73 4.50
N ILE A 348 1.11 35.06 5.58
CA ILE A 348 0.76 36.44 5.89
C ILE A 348 1.94 37.08 6.63
N GLU A 349 2.53 38.15 6.06
CA GLU A 349 3.46 39.00 6.80
C GLU A 349 2.81 39.43 8.13
N PRO A 350 3.38 39.08 9.30
CA PRO A 350 2.75 39.37 10.57
C PRO A 350 2.75 40.87 10.80
N ASN A 351 1.63 41.52 10.47
CA ASN A 351 1.45 42.93 10.72
C ASN A 351 1.16 43.11 12.21
N ARG A 352 2.22 43.16 13.03
CA ARG A 352 2.18 43.19 14.50
C ARG A 352 1.19 44.25 15.00
N PRO A 353 -0.02 43.88 15.49
CA PRO A 353 -0.98 44.87 15.98
C PRO A 353 -0.52 45.46 17.32
N PHE A 354 0.23 44.67 18.10
CA PHE A 354 0.70 45.04 19.44
C PHE A 354 2.22 45.08 19.51
N LYS A 355 2.79 46.29 19.56
CA LYS A 355 4.24 46.54 19.67
C LYS A 355 4.89 46.03 20.98
N ARG A 356 4.12 45.51 21.94
CA ARG A 356 4.53 45.27 23.34
C ARG A 356 4.12 43.94 23.94
N VAL A 357 3.39 43.10 23.21
CA VAL A 357 2.95 41.78 23.70
C VAL A 357 3.49 40.75 22.70
N ASP A 358 4.55 40.07 23.10
CA ASP A 358 5.19 39.03 22.29
C ASP A 358 4.51 37.70 22.64
N LEU A 359 3.52 37.32 21.85
CA LEU A 359 2.88 36.01 21.95
C LEU A 359 3.16 35.30 20.64
N GLN A 360 4.30 34.63 20.55
CA GLN A 360 4.57 33.70 19.47
C GLN A 360 3.94 32.36 19.85
N GLY A 361 2.77 32.06 19.27
CA GLY A 361 2.08 30.79 19.44
C GLY A 361 1.05 30.53 18.33
N PRO A 362 0.64 29.27 18.11
CA PRO A 362 -0.28 28.89 17.03
C PRO A 362 -1.62 29.63 17.08
N GLU A 363 -2.14 29.90 18.29
CA GLU A 363 -3.35 30.70 18.48
C GLU A 363 -3.18 32.16 18.05
N THR A 364 -1.97 32.71 18.15
CA THR A 364 -1.67 34.08 17.72
C THR A 364 -1.55 34.20 16.21
N GLN A 365 -1.08 33.15 15.53
CA GLN A 365 -1.14 33.08 14.07
C GLN A 365 -2.59 32.99 13.59
N ARG A 366 -3.42 32.11 14.17
CA ARG A 366 -4.87 32.04 13.88
C ARG A 366 -5.58 33.37 14.12
N HIS A 367 -5.30 34.04 15.24
CA HIS A 367 -5.87 35.37 15.53
C HIS A 367 -5.37 36.44 14.56
N SER A 368 -4.08 36.43 14.19
CA SER A 368 -3.51 37.38 13.22
C SER A 368 -4.10 37.17 11.82
N ARG A 369 -4.31 35.90 11.42
CA ARG A 369 -5.00 35.52 10.18
C ARG A 369 -6.43 36.02 10.16
N TRP A 370 -7.22 35.69 11.18
CA TRP A 370 -8.59 36.19 11.33
C TRP A 370 -8.63 37.73 11.34
N HIS A 371 -7.69 38.39 12.02
CA HIS A 371 -7.64 39.85 12.12
C HIS A 371 -7.40 40.51 10.75
N VAL A 372 -6.48 39.98 9.95
CA VAL A 372 -6.21 40.46 8.59
C VAL A 372 -7.40 40.23 7.66
N GLN A 373 -8.02 39.04 7.73
CA GLN A 373 -9.19 38.69 6.93
C GLN A 373 -10.41 39.57 7.29
N ALA A 374 -10.65 39.79 8.58
CA ALA A 374 -11.73 40.66 9.07
C ALA A 374 -11.49 42.14 8.69
N MET A 375 -10.24 42.61 8.67
CA MET A 375 -9.91 43.95 8.15
C MET A 375 -10.22 44.04 6.65
N ARG A 376 -9.84 43.02 5.86
CA ARG A 376 -10.01 43.00 4.40
C ARG A 376 -11.47 42.92 3.98
N SER A 377 -12.23 41.99 4.56
CA SER A 377 -13.65 41.76 4.22
C SER A 377 -14.55 42.93 4.58
N ARG A 378 -14.21 43.66 5.66
CA ARG A 378 -14.97 44.82 6.13
C ARG A 378 -14.43 46.15 5.60
N GLY A 379 -13.33 46.14 4.85
CA GLY A 379 -12.68 47.36 4.36
C GLY A 379 -12.13 48.26 5.48
N ALA A 380 -11.90 47.69 6.67
CA ALA A 380 -11.38 48.42 7.81
C ALA A 380 -9.89 48.69 7.63
N ASN A 381 -9.49 49.94 7.76
CA ASN A 381 -8.10 50.37 7.51
C ASN A 381 -7.26 50.33 8.79
N THR A 382 -7.91 50.19 9.95
CA THR A 382 -7.23 50.16 11.26
C THR A 382 -7.85 49.13 12.21
N HIS A 383 -7.05 48.56 13.10
CA HIS A 383 -7.54 47.65 14.15
C HIS A 383 -8.61 48.30 15.04
N THR A 384 -8.50 49.61 15.33
CA THR A 384 -9.49 50.34 16.13
C THR A 384 -10.85 50.45 15.43
N GLU A 385 -10.84 50.58 14.11
CA GLU A 385 -12.06 50.59 13.28
C GLU A 385 -12.72 49.22 13.29
N LEU A 386 -11.96 48.16 13.02
CA LEU A 386 -12.46 46.78 13.08
C LEU A 386 -13.00 46.43 14.48
N ALA A 387 -12.26 46.77 15.54
CA ALA A 387 -12.69 46.49 16.91
C ALA A 387 -13.98 47.24 17.28
N ARG A 388 -14.16 48.46 16.76
CA ARG A 388 -15.38 49.23 16.96
C ARG A 388 -16.57 48.61 16.25
N GLU A 389 -16.41 48.16 15.01
CA GLU A 389 -17.46 47.50 14.23
C GLU A 389 -17.92 46.20 14.89
N LEU A 390 -16.98 45.33 15.25
CA LEU A 390 -17.28 44.07 15.93
C LEU A 390 -17.92 44.29 17.30
N TYR A 391 -17.51 45.33 18.02
CA TYR A 391 -18.10 45.68 19.30
C TYR A 391 -19.54 46.19 19.13
N LEU A 392 -19.82 46.98 18.09
CA LEU A 392 -21.18 47.44 17.77
C LEU A 392 -22.09 46.27 17.37
N GLU A 393 -21.64 45.40 16.48
CA GLU A 393 -22.36 44.19 16.06
C GLU A 393 -22.67 43.26 17.25
N ARG A 394 -21.71 43.11 18.17
CA ARG A 394 -21.93 42.32 19.40
C ARG A 394 -22.94 42.99 20.33
N LEU A 395 -22.93 44.32 20.44
CA LEU A 395 -23.91 45.05 21.23
C LEU A 395 -25.32 44.96 20.62
N GLU A 396 -25.44 45.03 19.30
CA GLU A 396 -26.70 44.85 18.57
C GLU A 396 -27.25 43.44 18.77
N THR A 397 -26.41 42.41 18.59
CA THR A 397 -26.79 41.01 18.87
C THR A 397 -27.29 40.84 20.30
N LEU A 398 -26.60 41.43 21.29
CA LEU A 398 -26.99 41.36 22.69
C LEU A 398 -28.25 42.18 23.02
N ALA A 399 -28.50 43.26 22.28
CA ALA A 399 -29.72 44.05 22.40
C ALA A 399 -30.93 43.27 21.86
N ASP A 400 -30.78 42.62 20.71
CA ASP A 400 -31.78 41.75 20.09
C ASP A 400 -32.10 40.55 21.01
N GLU A 401 -31.08 39.87 21.53
CA GLU A 401 -31.23 38.75 22.48
C GLU A 401 -31.98 39.16 23.76
N ARG A 402 -31.92 40.43 24.15
CA ARG A 402 -32.54 40.97 25.38
C ARG A 402 -33.82 41.77 25.12
N GLY A 403 -34.23 41.91 23.86
CA GLY A 403 -35.40 42.70 23.46
C GLY A 403 -35.29 44.19 23.82
N TRP A 404 -34.07 44.75 23.74
CA TRP A 404 -33.85 46.18 23.92
C TRP A 404 -33.96 46.88 22.57
N GLU A 405 -35.01 47.69 22.38
CA GLU A 405 -35.19 48.55 21.19
C GLU A 405 -34.34 49.82 21.23
#